data_AF-A0A1A6H441-F1
#
_entry.id   AF-A0A1A6H441-F1
#
_cell.length_a   1.000
_cell.length_b   1.000
_cell.length_c   1.000
_cell.angle_alpha   90.00
_cell.angle_beta   90.00
_cell.angle_gamma   90.00
#
_symmetry.space_group_name_H-M   'P 1'
#
loop_
_entity.id
_entity.type
_entity.pdbx_description
1 polymer ?
#
loop_
_entity_poly.entity_id
_entity_poly.type
_entity_poly.pdbx_seq_one_letter_code
_entity_poly.pdbx_strand_id
1 'polypeptide(L)'
;VLLPVPGSYHCRNTGLRFVVRRAVTIEIGFCAWSQYLNKTALQHSHMVAGPLFDIKAEQGAVTAVYLPHFVALQDGQVDISWFHVAHFQEHGMVLEIPALVAQGYTLLDNPSFSPMGVLLRMISAVGFFIPITSTTLIYYYLNLEEVTLHLYLIPNDCTIRKVTLWTAKVGLDAAALLHFVDQHREQLVARVTSVDPLLDKLHGAVLSEEEYEAVRAEATNQDKLRKLFSLSRSWTRACKDRVYRALSETHPHLVELLEKSNGVSVRS
;
A
#
# COMPACT_ATOMS: atom_id res chain seq x y z
N VAL A 1 -4.12 -0.99 24.28
CA VAL A 1 -3.07 -1.98 24.61
C VAL A 1 -2.91 -2.00 26.12
N LEU A 2 -3.08 -3.16 26.76
CA LEU A 2 -2.85 -3.31 28.20
C LEU A 2 -1.37 -3.62 28.45
N LEU A 3 -0.72 -2.82 29.29
CA LEU A 3 0.65 -3.02 29.76
C LEU A 3 0.57 -3.42 31.25
N PRO A 4 0.78 -4.70 31.59
CA PRO A 4 0.36 -5.22 32.89
C PRO A 4 1.33 -4.97 34.04
N VAL A 5 2.60 -4.68 33.77
CA VAL A 5 3.64 -4.51 34.80
C VAL A 5 4.54 -3.30 34.50
N PRO A 6 5.26 -2.76 35.49
CA PRO A 6 6.28 -1.75 35.25
C PRO A 6 7.37 -2.27 34.30
N GLY A 7 7.83 -1.42 33.39
CA GLY A 7 8.88 -1.81 32.44
C GLY A 7 8.84 -1.02 31.14
N SER A 8 9.64 -1.47 30.17
CA SER A 8 9.71 -0.90 28.82
C SER A 8 9.00 -1.81 27.83
N TYR A 9 8.12 -1.22 27.01
CA TYR A 9 7.30 -1.92 26.03
C TYR A 9 7.48 -1.29 24.65
N HIS A 10 7.66 -2.11 23.64
CA HIS A 10 7.83 -1.68 22.25
C HIS A 10 6.67 -2.16 21.39
N CYS A 11 5.95 -1.23 20.77
CA CYS A 11 4.89 -1.51 19.82
C CYS A 11 5.47 -1.57 18.40
N ARG A 12 5.77 -2.79 17.93
CA ARG A 12 6.39 -3.01 16.61
C ARG A 12 5.59 -2.41 15.44
N ASN A 13 4.26 -2.35 15.54
CA ASN A 13 3.41 -1.86 14.45
C ASN A 13 3.48 -0.34 14.28
N THR A 14 3.69 0.40 15.37
CA THR A 14 3.73 1.87 15.36
C THR A 14 5.14 2.42 15.50
N GLY A 15 6.10 1.62 15.98
CA GLY A 15 7.44 2.07 16.36
C GLY A 15 7.48 2.79 17.71
N LEU A 16 6.35 2.94 18.41
CA LEU A 16 6.29 3.57 19.72
C LEU A 16 6.95 2.68 20.77
N ARG A 17 7.66 3.29 21.72
CA ARG A 17 8.10 2.64 22.96
C ARG A 17 7.57 3.42 24.17
N PHE A 18 7.11 2.69 25.17
CA PHE A 18 6.62 3.26 26.42
C PHE A 18 7.44 2.71 27.59
N VAL A 19 7.79 3.57 28.54
CA VAL A 19 8.27 3.16 29.85
C VAL A 19 7.17 3.47 30.85
N VAL A 20 6.71 2.44 31.55
CA VAL A 20 5.58 2.54 32.47
C VAL A 20 6.02 2.15 33.87
N ARG A 21 5.49 2.84 34.89
CA ARG A 21 5.81 2.57 36.30
C ARG A 21 4.76 1.72 37.03
N ARG A 22 3.62 1.47 36.39
CA ARG A 22 2.52 0.62 36.90
C ARG A 22 1.70 0.07 35.74
N ALA A 23 0.82 -0.88 36.04
CA ALA A 23 -0.13 -1.41 35.07
C ALA A 23 -0.97 -0.26 34.47
N VAL A 24 -1.09 -0.22 33.14
CA VAL A 24 -1.82 0.86 32.44
C VAL A 24 -2.40 0.35 31.13
N THR A 25 -3.57 0.88 30.77
CA THR A 25 -4.10 0.74 29.41
C THR A 25 -3.73 1.99 28.61
N ILE A 26 -3.09 1.78 27.47
CA ILE A 26 -2.74 2.84 26.52
C ILE A 26 -3.59 2.67 25.26
N GLU A 27 -4.35 3.70 24.90
CA GLU A 27 -5.02 3.81 23.61
C GLU A 27 -4.11 4.55 22.63
N ILE A 28 -4.05 4.07 21.40
CA ILE A 28 -3.20 4.63 20.35
C ILE A 28 -4.04 4.76 19.08
N GLY A 29 -4.34 6.00 18.71
CA GLY A 29 -4.96 6.40 17.46
C GLY A 29 -3.94 7.02 16.50
N PHE A 30 -4.35 7.17 15.25
CA PHE A 30 -3.58 7.86 14.22
C PHE A 30 -4.35 9.09 13.76
N CYS A 31 -3.66 10.20 13.61
CA CYS A 31 -4.22 11.46 13.13
C CYS A 31 -3.53 11.92 11.85
N ALA A 32 -4.22 12.75 11.07
CA ALA A 32 -3.63 13.37 9.89
C ALA A 32 -3.12 14.78 10.24
N TRP A 33 -1.84 15.05 9.97
CA TRP A 33 -1.23 16.37 10.18
C TRP A 33 -2.00 17.50 9.46
N SER A 34 -2.64 17.21 8.32
CA SER A 34 -3.44 18.17 7.55
C SER A 34 -4.63 18.75 8.33
N GLN A 35 -5.17 18.01 9.31
CA GLN A 35 -6.26 18.50 10.16
C GLN A 35 -5.81 19.68 11.05
N TYR A 36 -4.51 19.74 11.37
CA TYR A 36 -3.96 20.70 12.33
C TYR A 36 -3.08 21.76 11.66
N LEU A 37 -2.28 21.40 10.66
CA LEU A 37 -1.31 22.30 10.01
C LEU A 37 -1.92 23.25 8.99
N ASN A 38 -3.15 23.01 8.51
CA ASN A 38 -3.82 23.90 7.55
C ASN A 38 -4.17 25.29 8.13
N LYS A 39 -3.99 25.50 9.45
CA LYS A 39 -4.35 26.75 10.15
C LYS A 39 -3.18 27.43 10.87
N THR A 40 -1.95 26.94 10.74
CA THR A 40 -0.80 27.39 11.57
C THR A 40 0.35 27.95 10.75
N ALA A 41 1.07 28.95 11.29
CA ALA A 41 2.24 29.61 10.67
C ALA A 41 3.47 28.70 10.45
N LEU A 42 3.40 27.41 10.81
CA LEU A 42 4.51 26.47 10.75
C LEU A 42 4.80 25.91 9.35
N GLN A 43 3.88 26.07 8.39
CA GLN A 43 4.00 25.47 7.05
C GLN A 43 5.33 25.79 6.34
N HIS A 44 5.93 26.95 6.65
CA HIS A 44 7.15 27.44 6.01
C HIS A 44 8.41 27.33 6.89
N SER A 45 8.27 26.90 8.15
CA SER A 45 9.38 26.88 9.12
C SER A 45 9.63 25.52 9.75
N HIS A 46 8.73 24.55 9.57
CA HIS A 46 8.86 23.22 10.16
C HIS A 46 8.43 22.13 9.17
N MET A 47 9.20 21.05 9.14
CA MET A 47 8.90 19.82 8.42
C MET A 47 8.30 18.80 9.39
N VAL A 48 7.28 18.06 8.95
CA VAL A 48 6.84 16.86 9.67
C VAL A 48 7.97 15.84 9.63
N ALA A 49 8.38 15.35 10.80
CA ALA A 49 9.48 14.40 10.93
C ALA A 49 9.01 12.98 11.30
N GLY A 50 7.73 12.80 11.64
CA GLY A 50 7.17 11.50 11.99
C GLY A 50 5.64 11.44 12.01
N PRO A 51 5.06 10.29 12.35
CA PRO A 51 3.61 10.12 12.42
C PRO A 51 2.99 10.98 13.53
N LEU A 52 1.71 11.33 13.38
CA LEU A 52 0.91 11.97 14.41
C LEU A 52 0.05 10.92 15.14
N PHE A 53 0.24 10.81 16.45
CA PHE A 53 -0.46 9.84 17.29
C PHE A 53 -1.44 10.51 18.24
N ASP A 54 -2.67 10.01 18.32
CA ASP A 54 -3.59 10.32 19.43
C ASP A 54 -3.38 9.27 20.51
N ILE A 55 -2.56 9.59 21.51
CA ILE A 55 -2.24 8.68 22.61
C ILE A 55 -3.11 9.05 23.80
N LYS A 56 -3.71 8.05 24.47
CA LYS A 56 -4.41 8.25 25.74
C LYS A 56 -3.94 7.22 26.75
N ALA A 57 -3.60 7.67 27.94
CA ALA A 57 -3.21 6.83 29.06
C ALA A 57 -3.49 7.55 30.37
N GLU A 58 -3.58 6.79 31.46
CA GLU A 58 -3.69 7.35 32.80
C GLU A 58 -2.50 8.27 33.11
N GLN A 59 -2.78 9.46 33.64
CA GLN A 59 -1.76 10.47 33.90
C GLN A 59 -0.68 9.95 34.86
N GLY A 60 0.57 10.16 34.46
CA GLY A 60 1.73 9.72 35.21
C GLY A 60 1.94 8.21 35.23
N ALA A 61 1.10 7.36 34.61
CA ALA A 61 1.41 5.94 34.55
C ALA A 61 2.59 5.64 33.60
N VAL A 62 2.73 6.47 32.55
CA VAL A 62 3.87 6.47 31.61
C VAL A 62 4.90 7.49 32.08
N THR A 63 6.15 7.06 32.23
CA THR A 63 7.27 7.93 32.64
C THR A 63 8.10 8.41 31.45
N ALA A 64 8.05 7.70 30.33
CA ALA A 64 8.69 8.13 29.09
C ALA A 64 7.99 7.53 27.87
N VAL A 65 7.96 8.28 26.77
CA VAL A 65 7.52 7.81 25.45
C VAL A 65 8.58 8.10 24.41
N TYR A 66 8.83 7.12 23.55
CA TYR A 66 9.73 7.24 22.41
C TYR A 66 8.87 7.38 21.16
N LEU A 67 8.90 8.55 20.53
CA LEU A 67 8.15 8.86 19.32
C LEU A 67 9.03 8.60 18.10
N PRO A 68 8.59 7.78 17.14
CA PRO A 68 9.36 7.51 15.94
C PRO A 68 9.44 8.73 15.03
N HIS A 69 10.58 8.91 14.37
CA HIS A 69 10.76 9.87 13.28
C HIS A 69 11.57 9.23 12.14
N PHE A 70 11.43 9.77 10.94
CA PHE A 70 12.16 9.29 9.77
C PHE A 70 13.41 10.10 9.45
N VAL A 71 13.75 11.14 10.20
CA VAL A 71 15.01 11.88 10.00
C VAL A 71 16.22 10.96 10.28
N ALA A 72 17.15 10.89 9.34
CA ALA A 72 18.41 10.20 9.52
C ALA A 72 19.42 11.17 10.15
N LEU A 73 19.98 10.79 11.29
CA LEU A 73 21.06 11.53 11.91
C LEU A 73 22.36 10.99 11.31
N GLN A 74 23.14 11.84 10.63
CA GLN A 74 24.51 11.48 10.24
C GLN A 74 25.41 11.52 11.48
N ASP A 75 26.64 10.98 11.41
CA ASP A 75 27.62 10.94 12.52
C ASP A 75 28.12 12.32 13.02
N GLY A 76 27.34 13.38 12.79
CA GLY A 76 27.49 14.70 13.40
C GLY A 76 26.44 14.95 14.50
N GLN A 77 26.77 15.85 15.43
CA GLN A 77 25.86 16.24 16.51
C GLN A 77 24.71 17.07 15.92
N VAL A 78 23.54 16.47 15.76
CA VAL A 78 22.33 17.21 15.38
C VAL A 78 21.82 17.94 16.62
N ASP A 79 21.66 19.25 16.51
CA ASP A 79 21.16 20.08 17.61
C ASP A 79 19.73 19.66 17.97
N ILE A 80 19.55 19.19 19.20
CA ILE A 80 18.25 18.76 19.75
C ILE A 80 17.21 19.89 19.63
N SER A 81 17.65 21.16 19.68
CA SER A 81 16.77 22.33 19.53
C SER A 81 16.06 22.42 18.19
N TRP A 82 16.48 21.62 17.19
CA TRP A 82 15.81 21.56 15.90
C TRP A 82 14.58 20.65 15.95
N PHE A 83 14.53 19.69 16.86
CA PHE A 83 13.40 18.77 17.01
C PHE A 83 12.42 19.30 18.04
N HIS A 84 11.14 19.20 17.70
CA HIS A 84 10.06 19.54 18.60
C HIS A 84 9.01 18.44 18.59
N VAL A 85 8.42 18.15 19.73
CA VAL A 85 7.20 17.36 19.83
C VAL A 85 6.04 18.35 19.85
N ALA A 86 5.24 18.33 18.78
CA ALA A 86 4.02 19.12 18.73
C ALA A 86 2.94 18.45 19.57
N HIS A 87 2.25 19.22 20.40
CA HIS A 87 1.08 18.85 21.17
C HIS A 87 -0.11 19.66 20.69
N PHE A 88 -1.19 19.01 20.28
CA PHE A 88 -2.42 19.68 19.88
C PHE A 88 -3.44 19.61 21.01
N GLN A 89 -3.67 20.76 21.65
CA GLN A 89 -4.60 20.93 22.75
C GLN A 89 -5.81 21.77 22.30
N GLU A 90 -6.84 21.89 23.13
CA GLU A 90 -8.04 22.69 22.83
C GLU A 90 -7.70 24.15 22.49
N HIS A 91 -6.69 24.71 23.16
CA HIS A 91 -6.28 26.11 23.03
C HIS A 91 -5.24 26.34 21.93
N GLY A 92 -4.85 25.29 21.19
CA GLY A 92 -3.89 25.38 20.09
C GLY A 92 -2.73 24.40 20.21
N MET A 93 -1.71 24.64 19.39
CA MET A 93 -0.53 23.80 19.32
C MET A 93 0.59 24.34 20.22
N VAL A 94 1.17 23.45 21.03
CA VAL A 94 2.34 23.71 21.86
C VAL A 94 3.52 22.89 21.31
N LEU A 95 4.72 23.46 21.29
CA LEU A 95 5.94 22.76 20.92
C LEU A 95 6.76 22.48 22.17
N GLU A 96 7.05 21.21 22.42
CA GLU A 96 7.91 20.75 23.50
C GLU A 96 9.27 20.30 22.94
N ILE A 97 10.37 20.60 23.64
CA ILE A 97 11.71 20.14 23.26
C ILE A 97 11.88 18.71 23.81
N PRO A 98 12.25 17.72 22.98
CA PRO A 98 12.45 16.36 23.46
C PRO A 98 13.67 16.28 24.39
N ALA A 99 13.61 15.34 25.35
CA ALA A 99 14.72 15.07 26.26
C ALA A 99 15.93 14.45 25.53
N LEU A 100 15.69 13.70 24.46
CA LEU A 100 16.71 13.09 23.61
C LEU A 100 16.22 12.98 22.17
N VAL A 101 17.14 13.11 21.22
CA VAL A 101 16.94 12.74 19.82
C VAL A 101 17.98 11.69 19.47
N ALA A 102 17.54 10.58 18.90
CA ALA A 102 18.40 9.47 18.48
C ALA A 102 17.96 8.94 17.12
N GLN A 103 18.73 8.04 16.53
CA GLN A 103 18.40 7.51 15.21
C GLN A 103 17.02 6.86 15.22
N GLY A 104 16.09 7.48 14.48
CA GLY A 104 14.72 7.00 14.28
C GLY A 104 13.72 7.30 15.40
N TYR A 105 14.09 7.99 16.49
CA TYR A 105 13.14 8.37 17.54
C TYR A 105 13.55 9.60 18.37
N THR A 106 12.55 10.29 18.92
CA THR A 106 12.71 11.27 20.00
C THR A 106 12.16 10.72 21.32
N LEU A 107 12.75 11.12 22.44
CA LEU A 107 12.31 10.76 23.80
C LEU A 107 11.62 11.95 24.45
N LEU A 108 10.45 11.70 25.04
CA LEU A 108 9.76 12.64 25.91
C LEU A 108 9.60 12.04 27.31
N ASP A 109 10.08 12.77 28.33
CA ASP A 109 9.95 12.37 29.73
C ASP A 109 8.67 12.93 30.33
N ASN A 110 8.03 12.14 31.21
CA ASN A 110 6.78 12.48 31.88
C ASN A 110 5.72 13.10 30.95
N PRO A 111 5.38 12.42 29.82
CA PRO A 111 4.59 13.02 28.77
C PRO A 111 3.19 13.41 29.25
N SER A 112 2.72 14.59 28.86
CA SER A 112 1.29 14.90 28.83
C SER A 112 0.70 14.48 27.49
N PHE A 113 -0.23 13.53 27.51
CA PHE A 113 -0.76 12.98 26.28
C PHE A 113 -1.83 13.88 25.64
N SER A 114 -1.66 14.11 24.35
CA SER A 114 -2.58 14.74 23.40
C SER A 114 -2.28 14.13 22.03
N PRO A 115 -3.01 14.49 20.95
CA PRO A 115 -2.46 14.30 19.62
C PRO A 115 -1.08 14.92 19.55
N MET A 116 -0.07 14.09 19.26
CA MET A 116 1.33 14.50 19.34
C MET A 116 2.20 13.82 18.29
N GLY A 117 3.21 14.55 17.81
CA GLY A 117 4.08 14.09 16.74
C GLY A 117 5.33 14.94 16.60
N VAL A 118 6.33 14.42 15.89
CA VAL A 118 7.65 15.05 15.77
C VAL A 118 7.68 16.02 14.59
N LEU A 119 8.13 17.25 14.86
CA LEU A 119 8.46 18.27 13.87
C LEU A 119 9.97 18.55 13.89
N LEU A 120 10.51 18.85 12.72
CA LEU A 120 11.88 19.35 12.55
C LEU A 120 11.83 20.79 12.06
N ARG A 121 12.50 21.69 12.78
CA ARG A 121 12.62 23.09 12.40
C ARG A 121 13.53 23.22 11.18
N MET A 122 13.02 23.92 10.16
CA MET A 122 13.75 24.27 8.95
C MET A 122 14.46 25.61 9.20
N ILE A 123 15.79 25.61 9.10
CA ILE A 123 16.59 26.85 9.13
C ILE A 123 16.93 27.20 7.68
N SER A 124 16.59 28.42 7.23
CA SER A 124 16.80 28.92 5.87
C SER A 124 18.28 29.20 5.53
N ALA A 125 19.19 28.29 5.90
CA ALA A 125 20.55 28.30 5.42
C ALA A 125 20.60 27.52 4.11
N VAL A 126 21.04 28.18 3.04
CA VAL A 126 21.19 27.61 1.70
C VAL A 126 21.96 26.29 1.77
N GLY A 127 21.33 25.17 1.38
CA GLY A 127 22.00 23.89 1.16
C GLY A 127 21.89 22.82 2.26
N PHE A 128 21.02 22.97 3.26
CA PHE A 128 20.82 21.90 4.26
C PHE A 128 19.93 20.77 3.69
N PHE A 129 20.55 19.71 3.15
CA PHE A 129 19.85 18.46 2.84
C PHE A 129 19.59 17.70 4.15
N ILE A 130 18.31 17.51 4.50
CA ILE A 130 17.92 16.70 5.66
C ILE A 130 17.79 15.26 5.17
N PRO A 131 18.74 14.37 5.45
CA PRO A 131 18.60 12.98 5.05
C PRO A 131 17.45 12.35 5.84
N ILE A 132 16.63 11.57 5.15
CA ILE A 132 15.53 10.84 5.75
C ILE A 132 15.67 9.35 5.44
N THR A 133 15.19 8.52 6.35
CA THR A 133 14.95 7.10 6.13
C THR A 133 13.60 6.94 5.42
N SER A 134 13.62 6.26 4.28
CA SER A 134 12.43 5.98 3.49
C SER A 134 12.21 4.47 3.36
N THR A 135 10.96 4.08 3.19
CA THR A 135 10.58 2.77 2.65
C THR A 135 10.41 2.92 1.15
N THR A 136 11.13 2.11 0.38
CA THR A 136 10.97 2.02 -1.08
C THR A 136 9.92 0.97 -1.42
N LEU A 137 8.85 1.38 -2.08
CA LEU A 137 7.88 0.46 -2.68
C LEU A 137 8.13 0.39 -4.18
N ILE A 138 8.30 -0.83 -4.68
CA ILE A 138 8.54 -1.10 -6.09
C ILE A 138 7.31 -1.83 -6.63
N TYR A 139 6.62 -1.19 -7.57
CA TYR A 139 5.54 -1.79 -8.34
C TYR A 139 6.05 -2.04 -9.76
N TYR A 140 5.81 -3.23 -10.28
CA TYR A 140 6.13 -3.55 -11.66
C TYR A 140 4.83 -3.82 -12.42
N TYR A 141 4.72 -3.23 -13.62
CA TYR A 141 3.63 -3.49 -14.53
C TYR A 141 4.19 -4.23 -15.75
N LEU A 142 3.71 -5.45 -15.98
CA LEU A 142 4.06 -6.24 -17.16
C LEU A 142 3.14 -5.83 -18.30
N ASN A 143 3.65 -5.00 -19.21
CA ASN A 143 2.99 -4.78 -20.50
C ASN A 143 3.65 -5.70 -21.55
N LEU A 144 2.90 -6.08 -22.59
CA LEU A 144 3.35 -7.07 -23.58
C LEU A 144 4.57 -6.63 -24.41
N GLU A 145 4.96 -5.35 -24.37
CA GLU A 145 6.08 -4.80 -25.13
C GLU A 145 7.18 -4.14 -24.26
N GLU A 146 6.88 -3.73 -23.02
CA GLU A 146 7.84 -3.05 -22.14
C GLU A 146 7.51 -3.29 -20.66
N VAL A 147 8.56 -3.40 -19.82
CA VAL A 147 8.42 -3.51 -18.36
C VAL A 147 8.53 -2.11 -17.77
N THR A 148 7.44 -1.58 -17.22
CA THR A 148 7.46 -0.30 -16.50
C THR A 148 7.62 -0.55 -14.99
N LEU A 149 8.67 0.02 -14.41
CA LEU A 149 8.93 -0.03 -12.97
C LEU A 149 8.54 1.30 -12.32
N HIS A 150 7.51 1.28 -11.46
CA HIS A 150 7.14 2.43 -10.65
C HIS A 150 7.79 2.33 -9.27
N LEU A 151 8.70 3.25 -8.98
CA LEU A 151 9.40 3.35 -7.71
C LEU A 151 8.82 4.50 -6.87
N TYR A 152 8.28 4.16 -5.70
CA TYR A 152 7.77 5.14 -4.73
C TYR A 152 8.67 5.17 -3.50
N LEU A 153 9.25 6.33 -3.22
CA LEU A 153 9.96 6.60 -1.98
C LEU A 153 9.00 7.25 -1.00
N ILE A 154 8.69 6.53 0.08
CA ILE A 154 7.77 6.99 1.11
C ILE A 154 8.57 7.15 2.41
N PRO A 155 8.45 8.26 3.16
CA PRO A 155 9.06 8.35 4.49
C PRO A 155 8.70 7.12 5.34
N ASN A 156 9.59 6.67 6.22
CA ASN A 156 9.34 5.52 7.08
C ASN A 156 8.31 5.83 8.18
N ASP A 157 7.07 6.08 7.75
CA ASP A 157 5.91 6.43 8.55
C ASP A 157 4.94 5.23 8.58
N CYS A 158 4.67 4.74 9.78
CA CYS A 158 3.80 3.58 9.98
C CYS A 158 2.34 3.83 9.58
N THR A 159 1.86 5.09 9.56
CA THR A 159 0.51 5.44 9.08
C THR A 159 0.36 5.12 7.61
N ILE A 160 1.37 5.44 6.80
CA ILE A 160 1.36 5.22 5.36
C ILE A 160 1.48 3.72 5.06
N ARG A 161 2.36 2.99 5.77
CA ARG A 161 2.48 1.53 5.62
C ARG A 161 1.16 0.80 5.87
N LYS A 162 0.35 1.26 6.85
CA LYS A 162 -0.97 0.66 7.14
C LYS A 162 -1.96 0.90 5.99
N VAL A 163 -1.97 2.10 5.41
CA VAL A 163 -2.79 2.41 4.23
C VAL A 163 -2.31 1.63 3.02
N THR A 164 -1.00 1.54 2.76
CA THR A 164 -0.46 0.78 1.61
C THR A 164 -0.67 -0.72 1.73
N LEU A 165 -0.60 -1.30 2.93
CA LEU A 165 -0.95 -2.71 3.14
C LEU A 165 -2.45 -2.96 2.97
N TRP A 166 -3.31 -2.03 3.38
CA TRP A 166 -4.75 -2.12 3.12
C TRP A 166 -5.08 -1.90 1.64
N THR A 167 -4.48 -0.92 0.95
CA THR A 167 -4.70 -0.71 -0.49
C THR A 167 -4.02 -1.76 -1.35
N ALA A 168 -2.92 -2.39 -0.91
CA ALA A 168 -2.41 -3.60 -1.57
C ALA A 168 -3.33 -4.80 -1.33
N LYS A 169 -3.97 -4.90 -0.17
CA LYS A 169 -4.90 -6.00 0.18
C LYS A 169 -6.31 -5.81 -0.39
N VAL A 170 -6.73 -4.57 -0.62
CA VAL A 170 -8.02 -4.17 -1.23
C VAL A 170 -7.88 -3.88 -2.73
N GLY A 171 -6.68 -3.49 -3.18
CA GLY A 171 -6.34 -3.10 -4.56
C GLY A 171 -5.40 -4.09 -5.27
N LEU A 172 -5.16 -5.28 -4.71
CA LEU A 172 -5.14 -6.47 -5.54
C LEU A 172 -6.59 -6.71 -5.96
N ASP A 173 -7.09 -5.82 -6.80
CA ASP A 173 -8.36 -5.99 -7.48
C ASP A 173 -8.20 -7.34 -8.17
N ALA A 174 -8.98 -8.34 -7.74
CA ALA A 174 -8.86 -9.68 -8.29
C ALA A 174 -8.96 -9.62 -9.82
N ALA A 175 -9.67 -8.61 -10.35
CA ALA A 175 -9.77 -8.24 -11.76
C ALA A 175 -8.45 -7.76 -12.42
N ALA A 176 -7.55 -7.05 -11.72
CA ALA A 176 -6.26 -6.63 -12.28
C ALA A 176 -5.20 -7.76 -12.30
N LEU A 177 -5.39 -8.79 -11.45
CA LEU A 177 -4.65 -10.04 -11.52
C LEU A 177 -5.29 -11.08 -12.44
N LEU A 178 -6.56 -10.88 -12.81
CA LEU A 178 -7.31 -11.81 -13.64
C LEU A 178 -6.89 -11.62 -15.10
N HIS A 179 -6.43 -12.69 -15.72
CA HIS A 179 -6.06 -12.67 -17.12
C HIS A 179 -7.31 -12.36 -17.99
N PHE A 180 -7.17 -11.59 -19.09
CA PHE A 180 -8.27 -11.18 -19.99
C PHE A 180 -9.27 -12.31 -20.30
N VAL A 181 -8.74 -13.49 -20.63
CA VAL A 181 -9.49 -14.71 -20.95
C VAL A 181 -10.38 -15.19 -19.80
N ASP A 182 -9.95 -15.04 -18.55
CA ASP A 182 -10.76 -15.38 -17.39
C ASP A 182 -11.75 -14.25 -17.04
N GLN A 183 -11.34 -12.99 -17.20
CA GLN A 183 -12.17 -11.82 -16.92
C GLN A 183 -13.40 -11.78 -17.84
N HIS A 184 -13.20 -12.07 -19.13
CA HIS A 184 -14.25 -11.96 -20.16
C HIS A 184 -14.85 -13.31 -20.55
N ARG A 185 -14.73 -14.33 -19.68
CA ARG A 185 -15.14 -15.71 -19.99
C ARG A 185 -16.58 -15.80 -20.50
N GLU A 186 -17.52 -15.12 -19.84
CA GLU A 186 -18.94 -15.18 -20.21
C GLU A 186 -19.22 -14.50 -21.56
N GLN A 187 -18.57 -13.36 -21.81
CA GLN A 187 -18.71 -12.63 -23.06
C GLN A 187 -18.05 -13.38 -24.22
N LEU A 188 -16.91 -14.03 -23.98
CA LEU A 188 -16.23 -14.86 -24.97
C LEU A 188 -17.06 -16.09 -25.31
N VAL A 189 -17.59 -16.80 -24.30
CA VAL A 189 -18.53 -17.90 -24.53
C VAL A 189 -19.69 -17.40 -25.38
N ALA A 190 -20.41 -16.37 -24.95
CA ALA A 190 -21.62 -15.89 -25.61
C ALA A 190 -21.43 -15.35 -27.04
N ARG A 191 -20.27 -14.78 -27.37
CA ARG A 191 -20.09 -13.96 -28.59
C ARG A 191 -19.14 -14.53 -29.63
N VAL A 192 -18.35 -15.55 -29.29
CA VAL A 192 -17.52 -16.23 -30.29
C VAL A 192 -18.40 -17.09 -31.18
N THR A 193 -18.40 -16.78 -32.47
CA THR A 193 -19.26 -17.42 -33.47
C THR A 193 -18.60 -18.60 -34.15
N SER A 194 -17.26 -18.63 -34.26
CA SER A 194 -16.50 -19.71 -34.89
C SER A 194 -15.43 -20.27 -33.95
N VAL A 195 -15.60 -21.48 -33.46
CA VAL A 195 -14.69 -22.06 -32.45
C VAL A 195 -13.61 -22.94 -33.06
N ASP A 196 -13.86 -23.56 -34.21
CA ASP A 196 -12.92 -24.51 -34.80
C ASP A 196 -11.57 -23.88 -35.18
N PRO A 197 -11.50 -22.69 -35.82
CA PRO A 197 -10.21 -22.03 -36.10
C PRO A 197 -9.44 -21.60 -34.83
N LEU A 198 -10.16 -21.36 -33.73
CA LEU A 198 -9.56 -21.07 -32.43
C LEU A 198 -8.95 -22.35 -31.84
N LEU A 199 -9.69 -23.47 -31.88
CA LEU A 199 -9.20 -24.76 -31.38
C LEU A 199 -7.99 -25.25 -32.15
N ASP A 200 -7.98 -25.10 -33.48
CA ASP A 200 -6.87 -25.54 -34.33
C ASP A 200 -5.55 -24.84 -33.97
N LYS A 201 -5.62 -23.57 -33.52
CA LYS A 201 -4.45 -22.81 -33.04
C LYS A 201 -4.01 -23.20 -31.63
N LEU A 202 -4.90 -23.79 -30.83
CA LEU A 202 -4.63 -24.23 -29.47
C LEU A 202 -4.18 -25.68 -29.38
N HIS A 203 -4.45 -26.45 -30.43
CA HIS A 203 -4.03 -27.85 -30.59
C HIS A 203 -2.51 -27.99 -30.55
N GLY A 204 -2.01 -28.90 -29.70
CA GLY A 204 -0.57 -29.14 -29.49
C GLY A 204 0.18 -28.06 -28.70
N ALA A 205 -0.41 -26.86 -28.54
CA ALA A 205 0.20 -25.75 -27.82
C ALA A 205 -0.39 -25.52 -26.42
N VAL A 206 -1.70 -25.68 -26.27
CA VAL A 206 -2.43 -25.49 -25.00
C VAL A 206 -3.28 -26.70 -24.68
N LEU A 207 -3.82 -27.36 -25.71
CA LEU A 207 -4.65 -28.55 -25.59
C LEU A 207 -3.87 -29.77 -26.07
N SER A 208 -3.97 -30.86 -25.31
CA SER A 208 -3.62 -32.20 -25.79
C SER A 208 -4.58 -32.67 -26.90
N GLU A 209 -4.22 -33.74 -27.60
CA GLU A 209 -5.09 -34.40 -28.57
C GLU A 209 -6.43 -34.80 -27.95
N GLU A 210 -6.39 -35.39 -26.75
CA GLU A 210 -7.61 -35.83 -26.06
C GLU A 210 -8.51 -34.66 -25.66
N GLU A 211 -7.93 -33.57 -25.16
CA GLU A 211 -8.68 -32.37 -24.79
C GLU A 211 -9.28 -31.65 -26.00
N TYR A 212 -8.54 -31.59 -27.10
CA TYR A 212 -9.02 -30.98 -28.35
C TYR A 212 -10.23 -31.73 -28.89
N GLU A 213 -10.16 -33.06 -29.01
CA GLU A 213 -11.28 -33.88 -29.48
C GLU A 213 -12.47 -33.82 -28.51
N ALA A 214 -12.22 -33.83 -27.20
CA ALA A 214 -13.27 -33.70 -26.19
C ALA A 214 -14.01 -32.36 -26.28
N VAL A 215 -13.31 -31.27 -26.60
CA VAL A 215 -13.94 -29.97 -26.84
C VAL A 215 -14.69 -29.96 -28.17
N ARG A 216 -14.09 -30.51 -29.24
CA ARG A 216 -14.68 -30.54 -30.59
C ARG A 216 -15.97 -31.34 -30.66
N ALA A 217 -16.11 -32.39 -29.84
CA ALA A 217 -17.27 -33.26 -29.77
C ALA A 217 -18.55 -32.58 -29.25
N GLU A 218 -18.46 -31.39 -28.64
CA GLU A 218 -19.63 -30.68 -28.12
C GLU A 218 -20.54 -30.16 -29.25
N ALA A 219 -21.85 -30.21 -29.00
CA ALA A 219 -22.87 -30.00 -30.04
C ALA A 219 -22.96 -28.56 -30.57
N THR A 220 -22.64 -27.56 -29.73
CA THR A 220 -22.76 -26.14 -30.08
C THR A 220 -21.45 -25.40 -29.83
N ASN A 221 -21.21 -24.31 -30.58
CA ASN A 221 -20.04 -23.46 -30.37
C ASN A 221 -19.97 -22.89 -28.94
N GLN A 222 -21.12 -22.66 -28.32
CA GLN A 222 -21.23 -22.22 -26.93
C GLN A 222 -20.74 -23.31 -25.97
N ASP A 223 -21.18 -24.55 -26.17
CA ASP A 223 -20.78 -25.69 -25.34
C ASP A 223 -19.31 -26.06 -25.54
N LYS A 224 -18.82 -25.99 -26.77
CA LYS A 224 -17.38 -26.11 -27.10
C LYS A 224 -16.57 -25.11 -26.27
N LEU A 225 -16.95 -23.82 -26.25
CA LEU A 225 -16.23 -22.85 -25.43
C LEU A 225 -16.39 -23.08 -23.93
N ARG A 226 -17.59 -23.41 -23.44
CA ARG A 226 -17.77 -23.74 -22.01
C ARG A 226 -16.87 -24.88 -21.59
N LYS A 227 -16.77 -25.92 -22.42
CA LYS A 227 -15.89 -27.07 -22.22
C LYS A 227 -14.42 -26.67 -22.26
N LEU A 228 -14.00 -25.89 -23.25
CA LEU A 228 -12.65 -25.33 -23.34
C LEU A 228 -12.27 -24.58 -22.07
N PHE A 229 -13.12 -23.65 -21.63
CA PHE A 229 -12.87 -22.89 -20.41
C PHE A 229 -13.03 -23.72 -19.13
N SER A 230 -13.69 -24.88 -19.16
CA SER A 230 -13.71 -25.78 -17.98
C SER A 230 -12.31 -26.33 -17.69
N LEU A 231 -11.49 -26.46 -18.73
CA LEU A 231 -10.07 -26.82 -18.63
C LEU A 231 -9.21 -25.65 -18.12
N SER A 232 -9.72 -24.42 -18.06
CA SER A 232 -8.93 -23.23 -17.65
C SER A 232 -8.38 -23.32 -16.23
N ARG A 233 -8.91 -24.23 -15.39
CA ARG A 233 -8.39 -24.54 -14.06
C ARG A 233 -6.97 -25.12 -14.08
N SER A 234 -6.58 -25.82 -15.16
CA SER A 234 -5.22 -26.36 -15.32
C SER A 234 -4.28 -25.42 -16.08
N TRP A 235 -4.80 -24.32 -16.63
CA TRP A 235 -4.02 -23.42 -17.49
C TRP A 235 -3.09 -22.50 -16.69
N THR A 236 -1.81 -22.54 -17.07
CA THR A 236 -0.83 -21.54 -16.63
C THR A 236 -1.09 -20.19 -17.32
N ARG A 237 -0.48 -19.11 -16.82
CA ARG A 237 -0.59 -17.78 -17.45
C ARG A 237 -0.18 -17.81 -18.94
N ALA A 238 0.90 -18.52 -19.27
CA ALA A 238 1.36 -18.68 -20.66
C ALA A 238 0.36 -19.42 -21.55
N CYS A 239 -0.39 -20.40 -21.01
CA CYS A 239 -1.49 -21.04 -21.74
C CYS A 239 -2.59 -20.01 -22.05
N LYS A 240 -2.93 -19.16 -21.08
CA LYS A 240 -3.95 -18.12 -21.25
C LYS A 240 -3.52 -17.03 -22.25
N ASP A 241 -2.24 -16.66 -22.28
CA ASP A 241 -1.69 -15.72 -23.27
C ASP A 241 -1.81 -16.27 -24.70
N ARG A 242 -1.61 -17.59 -24.88
CA ARG A 242 -1.78 -18.27 -26.18
C ARG A 242 -3.26 -18.27 -26.61
N VAL A 243 -4.18 -18.49 -25.66
CA VAL A 243 -5.62 -18.42 -25.91
C VAL A 243 -6.05 -17.00 -26.29
N TYR A 244 -5.53 -15.99 -25.60
CA TYR A 244 -5.73 -14.59 -25.95
C TYR A 244 -5.25 -14.29 -27.37
N ARG A 245 -4.01 -14.69 -27.71
CA ARG A 245 -3.46 -14.49 -29.06
C ARG A 245 -4.31 -15.15 -30.14
N ALA A 246 -4.74 -16.39 -29.92
CA ALA A 246 -5.60 -17.11 -30.85
C ALA A 246 -6.97 -16.42 -31.00
N LEU A 247 -7.52 -15.84 -29.93
CA LEU A 247 -8.74 -15.02 -29.97
C LEU A 247 -8.52 -13.71 -30.74
N SER A 248 -7.39 -13.02 -30.56
CA SER A 248 -7.07 -11.79 -31.29
C SER A 248 -6.91 -12.02 -32.79
N GLU A 249 -6.41 -13.20 -33.18
CA GLU A 249 -6.26 -13.57 -34.60
C GLU A 249 -7.58 -14.01 -35.24
N THR A 250 -8.44 -14.71 -34.49
CA THR A 250 -9.68 -15.28 -35.03
C THR A 250 -10.88 -14.34 -34.91
N HIS A 251 -10.94 -13.52 -33.85
CA HIS A 251 -12.04 -12.60 -33.54
C HIS A 251 -11.51 -11.23 -33.08
N PRO A 252 -10.70 -10.52 -33.91
CA PRO A 252 -10.07 -9.26 -33.52
C PRO A 252 -11.06 -8.19 -33.04
N HIS A 253 -12.19 -8.06 -33.73
CA HIS A 253 -13.23 -7.09 -33.36
C HIS A 253 -13.92 -7.39 -32.02
N LEU A 254 -14.03 -8.67 -31.64
CA LEU A 254 -14.59 -9.05 -30.33
C LEU A 254 -13.62 -8.69 -29.22
N VAL A 255 -12.33 -8.96 -29.41
CA VAL A 255 -11.29 -8.61 -28.44
C VAL A 255 -11.24 -7.10 -28.24
N GLU A 256 -11.19 -6.32 -29.32
CA GLU A 256 -11.15 -4.86 -29.25
C GLU A 256 -12.37 -4.26 -28.51
N LEU A 257 -13.57 -4.82 -28.72
CA LEU A 257 -14.78 -4.38 -28.01
C LEU A 257 -14.72 -4.68 -26.51
N LEU A 258 -14.19 -5.84 -26.12
CA LEU A 258 -14.08 -6.25 -24.72
C LEU A 258 -12.99 -5.46 -24.00
N GLU A 259 -11.87 -5.16 -24.66
CA GLU A 259 -10.82 -4.29 -24.15
C GLU A 259 -11.32 -2.86 -23.92
N LYS A 260 -12.07 -2.29 -24.87
CA LYS A 260 -12.66 -0.94 -24.71
C LYS A 260 -13.72 -0.89 -23.60
N SER A 261 -14.46 -1.98 -23.39
CA SER A 261 -15.47 -2.06 -22.32
C SER A 261 -14.88 -2.04 -20.91
N ASN A 262 -13.60 -2.44 -20.75
CA ASN A 262 -12.87 -2.34 -19.47
C ASN A 262 -12.48 -0.90 -19.09
N GLY A 263 -12.48 0.05 -20.05
CA GLY A 263 -12.12 1.46 -19.82
C GLY A 263 -13.26 2.35 -19.35
N VAL A 264 -14.50 1.84 -19.29
CA VAL A 264 -15.71 2.61 -18.95
C VAL A 264 -16.29 2.11 -17.63
N SER A 265 -15.55 2.28 -16.53
CA SER A 265 -16.17 2.28 -15.19
C SER A 265 -16.67 3.68 -14.90
N VAL A 266 -17.96 3.89 -15.21
CA VAL A 266 -18.72 5.11 -15.00
C VAL A 266 -18.71 5.49 -13.51
N ARG A 267 -18.16 6.68 -13.20
CA ARG A 267 -18.54 7.45 -12.02
C ARG A 267 -20.05 7.65 -12.05
N SER A 268 -20.73 7.09 -11.04
CA SER A 268 -22.06 7.54 -10.61
C SER A 268 -21.93 7.98 -9.17
#